data_AF-A0A6B9VBS3-F1
#
_entry.id   AF-A0A6B9VBS3-F1
#
_cell.length_a   1.000
_cell.length_b   1.000
_cell.length_c   1.000
_cell.angle_alpha   90.00
_cell.angle_beta   90.00
_cell.angle_gamma   90.00
#
_symmetry.space_group_name_H-M   'P 1'
#
loop_
_entity.id
_entity.type
_entity.pdbx_description
1 polymer ?
#
loop_
_entity_poly.entity_id
_entity_poly.type
_entity_poly.pdbx_seq_one_letter_code
_entity_poly.pdbx_strand_id
1 'polypeptide(L)'
;MDDRLGFRRIFGCIVSGFGTSNGRRELFKWELDLLSQLHEALRPVRLANNREDRVVWKYDRFGIFSTNSFVEVLQEGMLSEDVTSYSFTKTIWKGLVPPRVELFAWFVLVGRVNTKERLSRIGIISQDDKSCVLCNKDVEQVHHLFIGCDFTWQVWSAWISVFGRLWAFPGLVKDHFLSWTDESRRKEDRKCDHLAHLDGAK
;
A
#
# COMPACT_ATOMS: atom_id res chain seq x y z
N MET A 1 -19.33 24.95 -8.88
CA MET A 1 -20.32 24.33 -9.79
C MET A 1 -20.00 24.89 -11.16
N ASP A 2 -19.34 24.20 -12.08
CA ASP A 2 -19.20 22.77 -12.30
C ASP A 2 -17.84 22.50 -12.96
N ASP A 3 -17.35 21.29 -12.72
CA ASP A 3 -16.06 20.75 -13.12
C ASP A 3 -16.07 20.24 -14.57
N ARG A 4 -14.84 19.96 -15.04
CA ARG A 4 -14.48 19.05 -16.14
C ARG A 4 -14.59 19.64 -17.53
N LEU A 5 -13.44 20.06 -18.08
CA LEU A 5 -13.02 19.77 -19.45
C LEU A 5 -11.54 20.18 -19.58
N GLY A 6 -10.63 19.31 -19.15
CA GLY A 6 -9.21 19.65 -19.12
C GLY A 6 -8.31 18.43 -19.10
N PHE A 7 -8.50 17.44 -19.96
CA PHE A 7 -7.49 16.42 -20.24
C PHE A 7 -7.73 15.74 -21.60
N ARG A 8 -7.73 16.55 -22.67
CA ARG A 8 -7.61 16.05 -24.05
C ARG A 8 -6.46 16.78 -24.72
N ARG A 9 -5.23 16.33 -24.46
CA ARG A 9 -4.03 16.66 -25.24
C ARG A 9 -2.87 15.86 -24.68
N ILE A 10 -2.66 14.64 -25.18
CA ILE A 10 -1.38 14.01 -25.60
C ILE A 10 -1.87 12.68 -26.24
N PHE A 11 -1.87 12.42 -27.54
CA PHE A 11 -0.75 12.37 -28.47
C PHE A 11 -1.31 12.49 -29.89
N GLY A 12 -0.80 13.49 -30.63
CA GLY A 12 -0.98 13.60 -32.07
C GLY A 12 0.18 12.93 -32.81
N CYS A 13 -0.17 12.38 -33.98
CA CYS A 13 0.63 12.25 -35.20
C CYS A 13 2.09 11.77 -35.11
N ILE A 14 2.32 10.56 -35.63
CA ILE A 14 3.37 10.36 -36.64
C ILE A 14 2.70 9.61 -37.80
N VAL A 15 2.41 10.35 -38.88
CA VAL A 15 1.86 9.84 -40.14
C VAL A 15 2.99 9.79 -41.15
N SER A 16 3.31 8.59 -41.65
CA SER A 16 3.71 8.40 -43.05
C SER A 16 3.76 6.90 -43.38
N GLY A 17 2.84 6.41 -44.21
CA GLY A 17 2.96 5.13 -44.91
C GLY A 17 1.71 4.24 -44.92
N PHE A 18 0.81 4.49 -45.88
CA PHE A 18 -0.17 3.57 -46.52
C PHE A 18 -0.70 2.32 -45.78
N GLY A 19 -2.03 2.28 -45.55
CA GLY A 19 -2.79 1.01 -45.48
C GLY A 19 -3.98 0.99 -44.53
N THR A 20 -5.19 1.17 -45.07
CA THR A 20 -6.53 0.80 -44.55
C THR A 20 -6.90 1.09 -43.08
N SER A 21 -7.94 1.90 -42.93
CA SER A 21 -8.62 2.27 -41.69
C SER A 21 -9.09 1.09 -40.83
N ASN A 22 -8.34 0.78 -39.78
CA ASN A 22 -8.89 0.51 -38.45
C ASN A 22 -7.80 0.84 -37.43
N GLY A 23 -7.92 1.97 -36.74
CA GLY A 23 -6.92 2.43 -35.74
C GLY A 23 -6.89 1.60 -34.46
N ARG A 24 -7.29 0.33 -34.52
CA ARG A 24 -7.24 -0.60 -33.39
C ARG A 24 -5.97 -1.43 -33.53
N ARG A 25 -5.09 -1.31 -32.54
CA ARG A 25 -3.95 -2.22 -32.39
C ARG A 25 -4.46 -3.65 -32.32
N GLU A 26 -3.71 -4.59 -32.87
CA GLU A 26 -3.98 -6.01 -32.62
C GLU A 26 -3.85 -6.29 -31.12
N LEU A 27 -4.74 -7.14 -30.60
CA LEU A 27 -4.73 -7.54 -29.20
C LEU A 27 -3.48 -8.38 -28.94
N PHE A 28 -2.79 -8.09 -27.85
CA PHE A 28 -1.71 -8.96 -27.39
C PHE A 28 -2.27 -10.29 -26.91
N LYS A 29 -1.42 -11.33 -26.91
CA LYS A 29 -1.81 -12.68 -26.50
C LYS A 29 -2.47 -12.73 -25.11
N TRP A 30 -2.01 -11.92 -24.16
CA TRP A 30 -2.61 -11.83 -22.82
C TRP A 30 -3.96 -11.10 -22.77
N GLU A 31 -4.28 -10.29 -23.79
CA GLU A 31 -5.59 -9.61 -23.89
C GLU A 31 -6.66 -10.49 -24.50
N LEU A 32 -6.28 -11.55 -25.24
CA LEU A 32 -7.22 -12.53 -25.78
C LEU A 32 -7.95 -13.28 -24.64
N ASP A 33 -7.25 -13.57 -23.55
CA ASP A 33 -7.86 -14.19 -22.36
C ASP A 33 -8.86 -13.25 -21.69
N LEU A 34 -8.54 -11.96 -21.59
CA LEU A 34 -9.45 -10.93 -21.05
C LEU A 34 -10.68 -10.74 -21.95
N LEU A 35 -10.49 -10.76 -23.27
CA LEU A 35 -11.59 -10.68 -24.23
C LEU A 35 -12.52 -11.89 -24.09
N SER A 36 -11.94 -13.08 -23.93
CA SER A 36 -12.71 -14.32 -23.77
C SER A 36 -13.53 -14.29 -22.48
N GLN A 37 -12.94 -13.83 -21.38
CA GLN A 37 -13.65 -13.62 -20.11
C GLN A 37 -14.78 -12.60 -20.24
N LEU A 38 -14.54 -11.48 -20.93
CA LEU A 38 -15.57 -10.48 -21.18
C LEU A 38 -16.72 -11.05 -22.01
N HIS A 39 -16.42 -11.83 -23.05
CA HIS A 39 -17.43 -12.44 -23.90
C HIS A 39 -18.32 -13.42 -23.11
N GLU A 40 -17.72 -14.25 -22.27
CA GLU A 40 -18.47 -15.16 -21.39
C GLU A 40 -19.31 -14.39 -20.36
N ALA A 41 -18.79 -13.28 -19.80
CA ALA A 41 -19.54 -12.44 -18.87
C ALA A 41 -20.73 -11.73 -19.53
N LEU A 42 -20.63 -11.40 -20.82
CA LEU A 42 -21.70 -10.72 -21.58
C LEU A 42 -22.71 -11.69 -22.19
N ARG A 43 -22.36 -12.97 -22.40
CA ARG A 43 -23.26 -13.99 -22.97
C ARG A 43 -24.67 -14.06 -22.34
N PRO A 44 -24.86 -13.95 -21.01
CA PRO A 44 -26.20 -13.99 -20.41
C PRO A 44 -26.96 -12.65 -20.44
N VAL A 45 -26.31 -11.55 -20.83
CA VAL A 45 -26.89 -10.20 -20.76
C VAL A 45 -27.93 -10.02 -21.87
N ARG A 46 -29.18 -9.74 -21.48
CA ARG A 46 -30.26 -9.36 -22.40
C ARG A 46 -30.58 -7.88 -22.24
N LEU A 47 -30.36 -7.11 -23.30
CA LEU A 47 -30.69 -5.70 -23.34
C LEU A 47 -32.21 -5.52 -23.35
N ALA A 48 -32.72 -4.64 -22.49
CA ALA A 48 -34.13 -4.29 -22.45
C ALA A 48 -34.31 -2.91 -23.10
N ASN A 49 -34.94 -2.85 -24.27
CA ASN A 49 -35.09 -1.62 -25.07
C ASN A 49 -35.91 -0.50 -24.39
N ASN A 50 -36.53 -0.76 -23.24
CA ASN A 50 -37.40 0.20 -22.53
C ASN A 50 -36.91 0.52 -21.11
N ARG A 51 -35.60 0.35 -20.86
CA ARG A 51 -34.97 0.74 -19.60
C ARG A 51 -33.72 1.54 -19.90
N GLU A 52 -33.54 2.65 -19.21
CA GLU A 52 -32.29 3.40 -19.23
C GLU A 52 -31.23 2.68 -18.40
N ASP A 53 -29.99 2.73 -18.87
CA ASP A 53 -28.84 2.20 -18.15
C ASP A 53 -28.64 2.93 -16.83
N ARG A 54 -28.34 2.17 -15.77
CA ARG A 54 -28.07 2.71 -14.44
C ARG A 54 -26.78 2.14 -13.90
N VAL A 55 -25.96 2.99 -13.30
CA VAL A 55 -24.79 2.56 -12.54
C VAL A 55 -25.27 1.96 -11.22
N VAL A 56 -24.97 0.68 -11.00
CA VAL A 56 -25.36 -0.05 -9.79
C VAL A 56 -24.10 -0.39 -9.00
N TRP A 57 -24.07 0.02 -7.73
CA TRP A 57 -23.02 -0.38 -6.81
C TRP A 57 -23.22 -1.83 -6.37
N LYS A 58 -22.40 -2.75 -6.89
CA LYS A 58 -22.50 -4.20 -6.64
C LYS A 58 -22.45 -4.59 -5.16
N TYR A 59 -21.79 -3.77 -4.34
CA TYR A 59 -21.56 -4.02 -2.92
C TYR A 59 -22.56 -3.31 -2.02
N ASP A 60 -23.72 -2.92 -2.57
CA ASP A 60 -24.87 -2.49 -1.79
C ASP A 60 -26.13 -3.24 -2.26
N ARG A 61 -26.98 -3.57 -1.28
CA ARG A 61 -28.24 -4.30 -1.47
C ARG A 61 -29.29 -3.52 -2.27
N PHE A 62 -29.22 -2.19 -2.28
CA PHE A 62 -30.08 -1.33 -3.10
C PHE A 62 -29.35 -0.81 -4.35
N GLY A 63 -28.10 -1.22 -4.57
CA GLY A 63 -27.30 -0.76 -5.68
C GLY A 63 -26.81 0.68 -5.56
N ILE A 64 -26.89 1.29 -4.36
CA ILE A 64 -26.55 2.68 -4.13
C ILE A 64 -25.10 2.77 -3.66
N PHE A 65 -24.33 3.65 -4.31
CA PHE A 65 -22.97 3.94 -3.88
C PHE A 65 -22.99 4.75 -2.58
N SER A 66 -22.15 4.34 -1.62
CA SER A 66 -21.86 5.14 -0.43
C SER A 66 -20.37 5.07 -0.12
N THR A 67 -19.82 6.13 0.48
CA THR A 67 -18.42 6.14 0.90
C THR A 67 -18.14 5.04 1.92
N ASN A 68 -19.10 4.72 2.80
CA ASN A 68 -18.94 3.66 3.80
C ASN A 68 -18.84 2.27 3.15
N SER A 69 -19.77 1.92 2.27
CA SER A 69 -19.73 0.62 1.57
C SER A 69 -18.51 0.49 0.65
N PHE A 70 -18.01 1.60 0.10
CA PHE A 70 -16.74 1.60 -0.63
C PHE A 70 -15.53 1.34 0.27
N VAL A 71 -15.47 1.96 1.46
CA VAL A 71 -14.39 1.76 2.42
C VAL A 71 -14.37 0.33 2.94
N GLU A 72 -15.54 -0.27 3.24
CA GLU A 72 -15.66 -1.66 3.67
C GLU A 72 -15.08 -2.63 2.63
N VAL A 73 -15.46 -2.46 1.35
CA VAL A 73 -14.92 -3.27 0.24
C VAL A 73 -13.42 -3.08 0.05
N LEU A 74 -12.92 -1.85 0.21
CA LEU A 74 -11.48 -1.59 0.14
C LEU A 74 -10.73 -2.26 1.29
N GLN A 75 -11.29 -2.24 2.50
CA GLN A 75 -10.68 -2.86 3.67
C GLN A 75 -10.60 -4.39 3.47
N GLU A 76 -11.68 -5.02 3.02
CA GLU A 76 -11.74 -6.46 2.78
C GLU A 76 -10.80 -6.92 1.64
N GLY A 77 -10.66 -6.11 0.57
CA GLY A 77 -9.92 -6.51 -0.63
C GLY A 77 -8.43 -6.14 -0.65
N MET A 78 -7.95 -5.21 0.19
CA MET A 78 -6.61 -4.62 0.00
C MET A 78 -5.65 -4.73 1.17
N LEU A 79 -6.14 -4.93 2.40
CA LEU A 79 -5.34 -4.82 3.61
C LEU A 79 -5.76 -5.91 4.60
N SER A 80 -4.80 -6.44 5.35
CA SER A 80 -5.10 -7.39 6.40
C SER A 80 -5.72 -6.65 7.60
N GLU A 81 -6.76 -7.26 8.19
CA GLU A 81 -7.59 -6.67 9.26
C GLU A 81 -6.76 -6.19 10.46
N ASP A 82 -5.64 -6.85 10.70
CA ASP A 82 -4.67 -6.57 11.74
C ASP A 82 -3.85 -5.29 11.50
N VAL A 83 -3.66 -4.85 10.24
CA VAL A 83 -2.94 -3.63 9.86
C VAL A 83 -3.89 -2.44 9.74
N THR A 84 -5.15 -2.67 9.36
CA THR A 84 -6.20 -1.61 9.34
C THR A 84 -6.83 -1.33 10.69
N SER A 85 -6.53 -2.14 11.71
CA SER A 85 -7.08 -1.94 13.05
C SER A 85 -6.81 -0.51 13.57
N TYR A 86 -7.83 0.11 14.17
CA TYR A 86 -7.74 1.45 14.74
C TYR A 86 -6.64 1.55 15.81
N SER A 87 -6.46 0.47 16.59
CA SER A 87 -5.41 0.39 17.60
C SER A 87 -4.02 0.48 16.99
N PHE A 88 -3.76 -0.23 15.89
CA PHE A 88 -2.47 -0.21 15.20
C PHE A 88 -2.21 1.15 14.53
N THR A 89 -3.16 1.65 13.76
CA THR A 89 -3.00 2.94 13.05
C THR A 89 -2.77 4.12 14.00
N LYS A 90 -3.43 4.14 15.17
CA LYS A 90 -3.19 5.15 16.20
C LYS A 90 -1.74 5.16 16.73
N THR A 91 -1.03 4.03 16.68
CA THR A 91 0.39 3.99 17.11
C THR A 91 1.34 4.69 16.13
N ILE A 92 0.91 4.88 14.88
CA ILE A 92 1.70 5.52 13.81
C ILE A 92 1.48 7.04 13.83
N TRP A 93 0.21 7.47 13.93
CA TRP A 93 -0.19 8.87 13.86
C TRP A 93 -0.13 9.56 15.23
N LYS A 94 1.09 9.70 15.78
CA LYS A 94 1.30 10.32 17.10
C LYS A 94 1.64 11.81 17.03
N GLY A 95 2.00 12.32 15.86
CA GLY A 95 2.46 13.70 15.68
C GLY A 95 3.87 13.96 16.24
N LEU A 96 4.65 12.92 16.51
CA LEU A 96 6.00 13.03 17.09
C LEU A 96 7.08 13.31 16.03
N VAL A 97 6.76 13.04 14.76
CA VAL A 97 7.66 13.23 13.61
C VAL A 97 6.89 13.92 12.49
N PRO A 98 7.56 14.52 11.49
CA PRO A 98 6.88 15.15 10.38
C PRO A 98 5.91 14.18 9.67
N PRO A 99 4.74 14.64 9.18
CA PRO A 99 3.71 13.77 8.60
C PRO A 99 4.22 12.86 7.46
N ARG A 100 5.22 13.33 6.68
CA ARG A 100 5.87 12.53 5.63
C ARG A 100 6.55 11.26 6.16
N VAL A 101 7.07 11.30 7.38
CA VAL A 101 7.74 10.17 8.04
C VAL A 101 6.71 9.19 8.58
N GLU A 102 5.62 9.67 9.18
CA GLU A 102 4.51 8.82 9.62
C GLU A 102 3.86 8.10 8.44
N LEU A 103 3.63 8.82 7.33
CA LEU A 103 3.11 8.24 6.10
C LEU A 103 4.06 7.20 5.51
N PHE A 104 5.36 7.46 5.53
CA PHE A 104 6.36 6.50 5.08
C PHE A 104 6.36 5.23 5.96
N ALA A 105 6.32 5.39 7.28
CA ALA A 105 6.24 4.26 8.21
C ALA A 105 4.97 3.43 7.96
N TRP A 106 3.82 4.07 7.73
CA TRP A 106 2.60 3.38 7.32
C TRP A 106 2.80 2.58 6.03
N PHE A 107 3.39 3.16 4.99
CA PHE A 107 3.66 2.42 3.75
C PHE A 107 4.60 1.23 3.95
N VAL A 108 5.61 1.36 4.81
CA VAL A 108 6.51 0.25 5.17
C VAL A 108 5.71 -0.88 5.83
N LEU A 109 4.86 -0.56 6.80
CA LEU A 109 4.09 -1.55 7.57
C LEU A 109 3.04 -2.27 6.74
N VAL A 110 2.46 -1.60 5.76
CA VAL A 110 1.49 -2.19 4.81
C VAL A 110 2.20 -2.92 3.65
N GLY A 111 3.54 -2.86 3.57
CA GLY A 111 4.29 -3.47 2.46
C GLY A 111 4.09 -2.75 1.13
N ARG A 112 3.73 -1.45 1.17
CA ARG A 112 3.38 -0.64 -0.01
C ARG A 112 4.49 0.36 -0.41
N VAL A 113 5.72 0.13 0.02
CA VAL A 113 6.89 0.88 -0.46
C VAL A 113 7.28 0.41 -1.87
N ASN A 114 7.90 1.30 -2.64
CA ASN A 114 8.41 1.01 -3.99
C ASN A 114 9.77 0.31 -3.92
N THR A 115 9.78 -0.93 -3.43
CA THR A 115 11.00 -1.76 -3.49
C THR A 115 11.20 -2.30 -4.91
N LYS A 116 12.45 -2.63 -5.28
CA LYS A 116 12.74 -3.20 -6.61
C LYS A 116 11.97 -4.50 -6.88
N GLU A 117 11.76 -5.35 -5.88
CA GLU A 117 10.91 -6.55 -6.02
C GLU A 117 9.51 -6.18 -6.54
N ARG A 118 8.89 -5.16 -5.93
CA ARG A 118 7.58 -4.68 -6.32
C ARG A 118 7.57 -3.99 -7.66
N LEU A 119 8.55 -3.11 -7.92
CA LEU A 119 8.69 -2.40 -9.19
C LEU A 119 8.88 -3.37 -10.37
N SER A 120 9.63 -4.45 -10.14
CA SER A 120 9.81 -5.51 -11.12
C SER A 120 8.52 -6.30 -11.35
N ARG A 121 7.78 -6.62 -10.29
CA ARG A 121 6.49 -7.33 -10.39
C ARG A 121 5.44 -6.56 -11.21
N ILE A 122 5.47 -5.22 -11.16
CA ILE A 122 4.59 -4.35 -11.96
C ILE A 122 5.17 -3.98 -13.33
N GLY A 123 6.34 -4.50 -13.69
CA GLY A 123 6.95 -4.32 -15.01
C GLY A 123 7.62 -2.96 -15.25
N ILE A 124 7.93 -2.18 -14.21
CA ILE A 124 8.64 -0.90 -14.35
C ILE A 124 10.15 -1.13 -14.57
N ILE A 125 10.71 -2.16 -13.92
CA ILE A 125 12.13 -2.54 -14.05
C ILE A 125 12.27 -4.01 -14.48
N SER A 126 13.42 -4.34 -15.06
CA SER A 126 13.76 -5.70 -15.49
C SER A 126 13.70 -6.70 -14.34
N GLN A 127 13.38 -7.97 -14.65
CA GLN A 127 13.33 -9.02 -13.63
C GLN A 127 14.70 -9.35 -13.02
N ASP A 128 15.79 -9.00 -13.70
CA ASP A 128 17.15 -9.23 -13.22
C ASP A 128 17.65 -8.12 -12.27
N ASP A 129 17.00 -6.95 -12.27
CA ASP A 129 17.37 -5.81 -11.43
C ASP A 129 16.54 -5.75 -10.14
N LYS A 130 16.61 -6.81 -9.34
CA LYS A 130 15.92 -6.88 -8.04
C LYS A 130 16.86 -6.84 -6.84
N SER A 131 18.16 -6.71 -7.05
CA SER A 131 19.14 -6.73 -5.95
C SER A 131 18.96 -5.51 -5.03
N CYS A 132 19.08 -5.74 -3.72
CA CYS A 132 19.00 -4.71 -2.70
C CYS A 132 20.07 -3.63 -2.91
N VAL A 133 19.66 -2.36 -2.94
CA VAL A 133 20.57 -1.23 -3.12
C VAL A 133 21.61 -1.06 -2.01
N LEU A 134 21.37 -1.64 -0.83
CA LEU A 134 22.23 -1.47 0.35
C LEU A 134 23.32 -2.55 0.44
N CYS A 135 22.95 -3.83 0.32
CA CYS A 135 23.91 -4.93 0.44
C CYS A 135 24.30 -5.56 -0.89
N ASN A 136 23.48 -5.41 -1.94
CA ASN A 136 23.62 -6.04 -3.25
C ASN A 136 23.75 -7.58 -3.22
N LYS A 137 23.26 -8.24 -2.16
CA LYS A 137 23.34 -9.72 -1.97
C LYS A 137 22.01 -10.43 -2.19
N ASP A 138 20.92 -9.84 -1.72
CA ASP A 138 19.56 -10.43 -1.76
C ASP A 138 18.58 -9.53 -2.52
N VAL A 139 17.37 -10.06 -2.73
CA VAL A 139 16.25 -9.31 -3.34
C VAL A 139 15.80 -8.16 -2.44
N GLU A 140 15.60 -6.99 -3.05
CA GLU A 140 15.04 -5.83 -2.38
C GLU A 140 13.54 -5.97 -2.14
N GLN A 141 13.22 -6.58 -1.01
CA GLN A 141 11.87 -6.62 -0.44
C GLN A 141 11.82 -5.81 0.86
N VAL A 142 10.62 -5.38 1.27
CA VAL A 142 10.43 -4.50 2.44
C VAL A 142 11.10 -5.07 3.69
N HIS A 143 10.90 -6.35 3.99
CA HIS A 143 11.53 -6.99 5.15
C HIS A 143 13.07 -6.95 5.08
N HIS A 144 13.65 -7.29 3.93
CA HIS A 144 15.10 -7.25 3.76
C HIS A 144 15.61 -5.82 3.90
N LEU A 145 15.04 -4.87 3.16
CA LEU A 145 15.49 -3.47 3.15
C LEU A 145 15.48 -2.83 4.56
N PHE A 146 14.46 -3.09 5.37
CA PHE A 146 14.29 -2.41 6.67
C PHE A 146 14.76 -3.21 7.90
N ILE A 147 14.93 -4.53 7.79
CA ILE A 147 15.28 -5.40 8.93
C ILE A 147 16.39 -6.38 8.58
N GLY A 148 16.20 -7.17 7.52
CA GLY A 148 17.06 -8.32 7.22
C GLY A 148 18.35 -8.01 6.47
N CYS A 149 18.54 -6.80 5.99
CA CYS A 149 19.75 -6.39 5.27
C CYS A 149 20.90 -6.20 6.26
N ASP A 150 22.08 -6.76 5.95
CA ASP A 150 23.30 -6.61 6.77
C ASP A 150 23.61 -5.15 7.12
N PHE A 151 23.45 -4.24 6.15
CA PHE A 151 23.69 -2.82 6.36
C PHE A 151 22.68 -2.22 7.33
N THR A 152 21.40 -2.50 7.10
CA THR A 152 20.32 -2.02 7.98
C THR A 152 20.44 -2.59 9.38
N TRP A 153 20.87 -3.85 9.51
CA TRP A 153 21.12 -4.47 10.80
C TRP A 153 22.24 -3.78 11.59
N GLN A 154 23.30 -3.32 10.92
CA GLN A 154 24.35 -2.53 11.57
C GLN A 154 23.79 -1.22 12.15
N VAL A 155 22.91 -0.55 11.41
CA VAL A 155 22.23 0.66 11.89
C VAL A 155 21.38 0.35 13.13
N TRP A 156 20.59 -0.72 13.10
CA TRP A 156 19.78 -1.12 14.25
C TRP A 156 20.65 -1.49 15.46
N SER A 157 21.73 -2.23 15.24
CA SER A 157 22.66 -2.64 16.29
C SER A 157 23.26 -1.43 17.01
N ALA A 158 23.62 -0.38 16.28
CA ALA A 158 24.10 0.88 16.86
C ALA A 158 23.05 1.54 17.76
N TRP A 159 21.81 1.68 17.28
CA TRP A 159 20.71 2.25 18.08
C TRP A 159 20.36 1.40 19.30
N ILE A 160 20.31 0.07 19.14
CA ILE A 160 20.02 -0.87 20.22
C ILE A 160 21.07 -0.77 21.33
N SER A 161 22.35 -0.65 20.95
CA SER A 161 23.45 -0.42 21.87
C SER A 161 23.29 0.91 22.63
N VAL A 162 22.95 2.00 21.93
CA VAL A 162 22.70 3.32 22.55
C VAL A 162 21.55 3.26 23.56
N PHE A 163 20.49 2.50 23.28
CA PHE A 163 19.34 2.37 24.17
C PHE A 163 19.48 1.24 25.22
N GLY A 164 20.61 0.53 25.25
CA GLY A 164 20.87 -0.54 26.22
C GLY A 164 19.89 -1.71 26.13
N ARG A 165 19.37 -2.01 24.93
CA ARG A 165 18.33 -3.02 24.73
C ARG A 165 18.95 -4.37 24.34
N LEU A 166 18.48 -5.46 24.94
CA LEU A 166 18.71 -6.81 24.41
C LEU A 166 17.58 -7.11 23.43
N TRP A 167 17.93 -7.46 22.19
CA TRP A 167 16.92 -7.56 21.14
C TRP A 167 17.01 -8.87 20.37
N ALA A 168 15.85 -9.49 20.15
CA ALA A 168 15.68 -10.69 19.34
C ALA A 168 15.16 -10.28 17.96
N PHE A 169 15.72 -10.88 16.91
CA PHE A 169 15.35 -10.62 15.52
C PHE A 169 13.85 -10.89 15.30
N PRO A 170 13.02 -9.89 14.93
CA PRO A 170 11.62 -10.10 14.63
C PRO A 170 11.47 -10.70 13.24
N GLY A 171 10.58 -11.67 13.10
CA GLY A 171 10.29 -12.26 11.79
C GLY A 171 9.60 -11.30 10.80
N LEU A 172 8.93 -10.25 11.29
CA LEU A 172 8.17 -9.29 10.47
C LEU A 172 8.47 -7.83 10.86
N VAL A 173 8.37 -6.95 9.87
CA VAL A 173 8.54 -5.49 10.07
C VAL A 173 7.49 -4.91 11.01
N LYS A 174 6.28 -5.50 11.03
CA LYS A 174 5.21 -5.12 11.96
C LYS A 174 5.60 -5.42 13.40
N ASP A 175 6.06 -6.64 13.67
CA ASP A 175 6.48 -7.07 15.01
C ASP A 175 7.65 -6.25 15.51
N HIS A 176 8.57 -5.92 14.60
CA HIS A 176 9.64 -4.97 14.90
C HIS A 176 9.07 -3.66 15.42
N PHE A 177 8.24 -2.99 14.61
CA PHE A 177 7.67 -1.69 14.96
C PHE A 177 6.92 -1.74 16.30
N LEU A 178 6.09 -2.76 16.51
CA LEU A 178 5.33 -2.94 17.75
C LEU A 178 6.23 -3.08 18.98
N SER A 179 7.35 -3.80 18.87
CA SER A 179 8.31 -3.97 19.98
C SER A 179 8.94 -2.65 20.46
N TRP A 180 8.96 -1.62 19.62
CA TRP A 180 9.44 -0.27 19.99
C TRP A 180 8.31 0.61 20.52
N THR A 181 7.08 0.46 20.00
CA THR A 181 5.93 1.27 20.44
C THR A 181 5.39 0.85 21.80
N ASP A 182 5.34 -0.45 22.10
CA ASP A 182 4.71 -0.95 23.33
C ASP A 182 5.57 -0.66 24.57
N GLU A 183 6.90 -0.65 24.40
CA GLU A 183 7.83 -0.22 25.44
C GLU A 183 7.85 1.30 25.66
N SER A 184 7.56 2.09 24.62
CA SER A 184 7.41 3.54 24.76
C SER A 184 6.24 3.87 25.69
N ARG A 185 5.14 3.11 25.60
CA ARG A 185 3.99 3.21 26.53
C ARG A 185 4.39 2.89 27.96
N ARG A 186 5.09 1.77 28.18
CA ARG A 186 5.59 1.42 29.53
C ARG A 186 6.50 2.49 30.13
N LYS A 187 7.29 3.21 29.32
CA LYS A 187 8.12 4.32 29.81
C LYS A 187 7.29 5.58 30.11
N GLU A 188 6.28 5.91 29.31
CA GLU A 188 5.34 7.01 29.58
C GLU A 188 4.50 6.75 30.83
N ASP A 189 3.94 5.54 30.96
CA ASP A 189 3.12 5.15 32.11
C ASP A 189 3.93 5.23 33.42
N ARG A 190 5.17 4.71 33.43
CA ARG A 190 6.09 4.84 34.58
C ARG A 190 6.46 6.30 34.92
N LYS A 191 6.47 7.19 33.91
CA LYS A 191 6.77 8.61 34.12
C LYS A 191 5.58 9.37 34.68
N CYS A 192 4.36 9.03 34.25
CA CYS A 192 3.10 9.53 34.82
C CYS A 192 2.91 9.08 36.27
N ASP A 193 3.21 7.81 36.60
CA ASP A 193 3.11 7.30 37.97
C ASP A 193 4.07 8.01 38.93
N HIS A 194 5.28 8.32 38.45
CA HIS A 194 6.28 9.03 39.24
C HIS A 194 5.93 10.51 39.46
N LEU A 195 5.27 11.16 38.49
CA LEU A 195 4.78 12.54 38.63
C LEU A 195 3.55 12.59 39.57
N ALA A 196 2.64 11.63 39.48
CA ALA A 196 1.48 11.53 40.37
C ALA A 196 1.87 11.29 41.85
N HIS A 197 2.96 10.54 42.10
CA HIS A 197 3.51 10.38 43.46
C HIS A 197 4.14 11.66 44.04
N LEU A 198 4.66 12.56 43.19
CA LEU A 198 5.24 13.83 43.64
C LEU A 198 4.18 14.91 43.90
N ASP A 199 3.08 14.90 43.15
CA ASP A 199 1.97 15.83 43.34
C ASP A 199 1.02 15.42 44.50
N GLY A 200 1.04 14.15 44.93
CA GLY A 200 0.31 13.66 46.11
C GLY A 200 1.05 13.78 47.44
N ALA A 201 2.28 14.29 47.45
CA ALA A 201 3.13 14.43 48.64
C ALA A 201 3.23 15.88 49.17
N LYS A 202 2.27 16.75 48.82
CA LYS A 202 2.15 18.13 49.30
C LYS A 202 0.93 18.33 50.19
#